data_AF-A0A7C7JY35-F1
#
_entry.id   AF-A0A7C7JY35-F1
#
_cell.length_a   1.000
_cell.length_b   1.000
_cell.length_c   1.000
_cell.angle_alpha   90.00
_cell.angle_beta   90.00
_cell.angle_gamma   90.00
#
_symmetry.space_group_name_H-M   'P 1'
#
loop_
_entity.id
_entity.type
_entity.pdbx_description
1 polymer ?
#
loop_
_entity_poly.entity_id
_entity_poly.type
_entity_poly.pdbx_seq_one_letter_code
_entity_poly.pdbx_strand_id
1 'polypeptide(L)'
;MLHAQHEVSDKHILKHIKGKEIEWISDAPSYAKVKMKSTKKWGIYHIEAYEYSDEEVKELLLDDKFEINFKEVVAPKFDSISWFKDMEPFVIVKNNKKYGILLNPYEIPNAVERTNCIYDAIKVKEVDGKYYALVKQNEKWGLVDWFEDVVLVDPTFDNPEDVPLVWIEGWAKDMFVASKKKLKADILIFDEGNGDGVFKARDKTTKKWGMYQSLGENDLTTLIPAKYDSIRFFGYNSKYTAVYNKGKVGMHLSYWSYNDKAKLSVPCIYEEYKNFDADGVLKLAMKKDGKWGWVNWLTGKEESEFKYETLDDLPYPYYKQDIWIED
;
A
#
# COMPACT_ATOMS: atom_id res chain seq x y z
N MET A 1 4.84 -50.23 1.68
CA MET A 1 5.64 -49.03 1.97
C MET A 1 5.10 -48.35 3.23
N LEU A 2 5.95 -48.20 4.25
CA LEU A 2 5.63 -47.48 5.50
C LEU A 2 6.26 -46.09 5.45
N HIS A 3 5.57 -45.06 5.96
CA HIS A 3 6.10 -43.70 6.02
C HIS A 3 7.26 -43.65 7.02
N ALA A 4 8.48 -43.41 6.53
CA ALA A 4 9.72 -43.55 7.29
C ALA A 4 10.54 -42.26 7.34
N GLN A 5 9.91 -41.10 7.10
CA GLN A 5 10.58 -39.80 7.01
C GLN A 5 11.49 -39.46 8.19
N HIS A 6 11.11 -39.85 9.42
CA HIS A 6 11.91 -39.59 10.62
C HIS A 6 13.08 -40.58 10.82
N GLU A 7 13.11 -41.67 10.05
CA GLU A 7 14.14 -42.71 10.15
C GLU A 7 15.29 -42.51 9.15
N VAL A 8 15.09 -41.66 8.14
CA VAL A 8 16.10 -41.34 7.14
C VAL A 8 16.91 -40.12 7.57
N SER A 9 18.22 -40.28 7.70
CA SER A 9 19.10 -39.15 8.06
C SER A 9 19.14 -38.06 6.98
N ASP A 10 19.28 -36.79 7.40
CA ASP A 10 19.46 -35.64 6.50
C ASP A 10 20.58 -35.84 5.47
N LYS A 11 21.70 -36.46 5.88
CA LYS A 11 22.84 -36.76 5.00
C LYS A 11 22.42 -37.62 3.81
N HIS A 12 21.49 -38.54 4.04
CA HIS A 12 21.00 -39.49 3.05
C HIS A 12 20.03 -38.82 2.06
N ILE A 13 19.13 -37.99 2.58
CA ILE A 13 18.22 -37.14 1.79
C ILE A 13 19.03 -36.18 0.90
N LEU A 14 20.01 -35.50 1.48
CA LEU A 14 20.90 -34.57 0.77
C LEU A 14 21.71 -35.25 -0.34
N LYS A 15 22.05 -36.54 -0.19
CA LYS A 15 22.72 -37.33 -1.25
C LYS A 15 21.79 -37.51 -2.46
N HIS A 16 20.53 -37.87 -2.23
CA HIS A 16 19.51 -38.07 -3.27
C HIS A 16 19.14 -36.78 -3.99
N ILE A 17 18.87 -35.70 -3.24
CA ILE A 17 18.51 -34.39 -3.79
C ILE A 17 19.74 -33.64 -4.37
N LYS A 18 20.96 -34.15 -4.13
CA LYS A 18 22.23 -33.46 -4.47
C LYS A 18 22.37 -32.10 -3.75
N GLY A 19 21.78 -32.01 -2.56
CA GLY A 19 21.83 -30.86 -1.66
C GLY A 19 23.12 -30.82 -0.82
N LYS A 20 23.53 -29.62 -0.44
CA LYS A 20 24.65 -29.34 0.48
C LYS A 20 24.17 -29.26 1.94
N GLU A 21 23.00 -28.69 2.15
CA GLU A 21 22.47 -28.30 3.47
C GLU A 21 20.93 -28.35 3.40
N ILE A 22 20.30 -28.79 4.49
CA ILE A 22 18.84 -28.90 4.62
C ILE A 22 18.42 -28.22 5.92
N GLU A 23 17.33 -27.45 5.86
CA GLU A 23 16.67 -26.83 7.01
C GLU A 23 15.19 -27.21 6.96
N TRP A 24 14.77 -28.08 7.88
CA TRP A 24 13.37 -28.49 8.02
C TRP A 24 12.49 -27.35 8.52
N ILE A 25 11.25 -27.32 8.05
CA ILE A 25 10.25 -26.34 8.42
C ILE A 25 9.41 -26.92 9.57
N SER A 26 9.50 -26.30 10.75
CA SER A 26 8.97 -26.84 12.00
C SER A 26 7.45 -27.06 12.00
N ASP A 27 6.71 -26.21 11.31
CA ASP A 27 5.25 -26.22 11.18
C ASP A 27 4.75 -26.99 9.95
N ALA A 28 5.66 -27.52 9.13
CA ALA A 28 5.34 -28.27 7.91
C ALA A 28 6.36 -29.42 7.72
N PRO A 29 6.18 -30.55 8.44
CA PRO A 29 7.22 -31.56 8.64
C PRO A 29 7.70 -32.27 7.37
N SER A 30 6.93 -32.23 6.28
CA SER A 30 7.32 -32.78 4.97
C SER A 30 7.98 -31.75 4.05
N TYR A 31 8.27 -30.54 4.54
CA TYR A 31 8.90 -29.48 3.78
C TYR A 31 10.26 -29.09 4.36
N ALA A 32 11.21 -28.83 3.46
CA ALA A 32 12.51 -28.32 3.84
C ALA A 32 13.03 -27.28 2.84
N LYS A 33 13.79 -26.33 3.36
CA LYS A 33 14.69 -25.51 2.54
C LYS A 33 15.93 -26.34 2.25
N VAL A 34 16.33 -26.45 0.99
CA VAL A 34 17.52 -27.20 0.60
C VAL A 34 18.45 -26.29 -0.19
N LYS A 35 19.71 -26.20 0.25
CA LYS A 35 20.77 -25.49 -0.45
C LYS A 35 21.48 -26.44 -1.40
N MET A 36 21.57 -26.14 -2.68
CA MET A 36 22.12 -27.09 -3.66
C MET A 36 23.65 -27.10 -3.68
N LYS A 37 24.27 -28.27 -3.94
CA LYS A 37 25.74 -28.37 -4.09
C LYS A 37 26.25 -27.61 -5.31
N SER A 38 25.53 -27.65 -6.43
CA SER A 38 25.93 -27.07 -7.71
C SER A 38 25.84 -25.54 -7.70
N THR A 39 24.67 -25.01 -7.34
CA THR A 39 24.38 -23.57 -7.43
C THR A 39 24.70 -22.79 -6.15
N LYS A 40 24.80 -23.50 -5.01
CA LYS A 40 24.86 -22.90 -3.66
C LYS A 40 23.65 -22.04 -3.29
N LYS A 41 22.56 -22.14 -4.06
CA LYS A 41 21.29 -21.44 -3.84
C LYS A 41 20.30 -22.33 -3.11
N TRP A 42 19.36 -21.70 -2.42
CA TRP A 42 18.26 -22.33 -1.69
C TRP A 42 17.02 -22.45 -2.56
N GLY A 43 16.38 -23.60 -2.47
CA GLY A 43 15.02 -23.88 -2.93
C GLY A 43 14.19 -24.49 -1.79
N ILE A 44 12.89 -24.69 -2.04
CA ILE A 44 11.97 -25.37 -1.13
C ILE A 44 11.53 -26.67 -1.80
N TYR A 45 11.58 -27.75 -1.02
CA TYR A 45 11.21 -29.09 -1.47
C TYR A 45 10.19 -29.69 -0.52
N HIS A 46 9.17 -30.33 -1.09
CA HIS A 46 8.39 -31.35 -0.40
C HIS A 46 9.19 -32.65 -0.47
N ILE A 47 9.39 -33.31 0.66
CA ILE A 47 10.24 -34.51 0.77
C ILE A 47 9.43 -35.55 1.54
N GLU A 48 9.34 -36.75 0.98
CA GLU A 48 8.73 -37.93 1.60
C GLU A 48 9.70 -39.09 1.50
N ALA A 49 9.76 -39.92 2.53
CA ALA A 49 10.55 -41.14 2.50
C ALA A 49 9.71 -42.33 2.94
N TYR A 50 9.84 -43.43 2.22
CA TYR A 50 9.13 -44.67 2.46
C TYR A 50 10.11 -45.83 2.63
N GLU A 51 9.86 -46.70 3.60
CA GLU A 51 10.60 -47.95 3.75
C GLU A 51 9.96 -49.05 2.88
N TYR A 52 10.78 -49.79 2.15
CA TYR A 52 10.33 -50.99 1.44
C TYR A 52 9.91 -52.07 2.45
N SER A 53 8.70 -52.59 2.31
CA SER A 53 8.07 -53.47 3.31
C SER A 53 8.30 -54.97 3.09
N ASP A 54 9.09 -55.37 2.08
CA ASP A 54 9.31 -56.78 1.79
C ASP A 54 10.35 -57.39 2.75
N GLU A 55 10.02 -58.57 3.30
CA GLU A 55 10.84 -59.28 4.29
C GLU A 55 12.25 -59.65 3.77
N GLU A 56 12.46 -59.65 2.45
CA GLU A 56 13.76 -59.88 1.78
C GLU A 56 14.70 -58.66 1.78
N VAL A 57 14.23 -57.47 2.20
CA VAL A 57 14.99 -56.20 2.19
C VAL A 57 15.98 -56.08 3.36
N LYS A 58 16.01 -57.02 4.31
CA LYS A 58 16.88 -56.95 5.51
C LYS A 58 18.38 -56.92 5.21
N GLU A 59 18.82 -57.35 4.03
CA GLU A 59 20.24 -57.36 3.62
C GLU A 59 20.63 -56.18 2.71
N LEU A 60 19.72 -55.27 2.39
CA LEU A 60 20.03 -54.13 1.52
C LEU A 60 20.87 -53.07 2.24
N LEU A 61 21.76 -52.42 1.49
CA LEU A 61 22.48 -51.25 1.97
C LEU A 61 21.46 -50.16 2.35
N LEU A 62 21.79 -49.31 3.34
CA LEU A 62 20.93 -48.20 3.77
C LEU A 62 20.40 -47.33 2.61
N ASP A 63 21.15 -47.23 1.50
CA ASP A 63 20.78 -46.49 0.28
C ASP A 63 19.67 -47.17 -0.54
N ASP A 64 19.48 -48.47 -0.38
CA ASP A 64 18.47 -49.26 -1.11
C ASP A 64 17.25 -49.60 -0.23
N LYS A 65 17.31 -49.24 1.06
CA LYS A 65 16.25 -49.52 2.05
C LYS A 65 15.07 -48.55 1.97
N PHE A 66 15.32 -47.32 1.52
CA PHE A 66 14.33 -46.24 1.51
C PHE A 66 14.10 -45.71 0.09
N GLU A 67 12.84 -45.54 -0.26
CA GLU A 67 12.42 -44.74 -1.40
C GLU A 67 12.28 -43.28 -0.95
N ILE A 68 13.12 -42.39 -1.45
CA ILE A 68 13.02 -40.94 -1.18
C ILE A 68 12.42 -40.24 -2.39
N ASN A 69 11.22 -39.73 -2.19
CA ASN A 69 10.52 -38.91 -3.17
C ASN A 69 10.62 -37.44 -2.78
N PHE A 70 10.87 -36.58 -3.77
CA PHE A 70 10.87 -35.13 -3.53
C PHE A 70 10.25 -34.39 -4.70
N LYS A 71 9.56 -33.30 -4.38
CA LYS A 71 8.98 -32.36 -5.33
C LYS A 71 9.53 -30.98 -5.07
N GLU A 72 10.09 -30.37 -6.11
CA GLU A 72 10.49 -28.96 -6.05
C GLU A 72 9.23 -28.08 -5.97
N VAL A 73 9.16 -27.28 -4.90
CA VAL A 73 8.11 -26.27 -4.69
C VAL A 73 8.62 -24.91 -5.15
N VAL A 74 9.86 -24.58 -4.78
CA VAL A 74 10.56 -23.37 -5.20
C VAL A 74 11.92 -23.75 -5.74
N ALA A 75 12.18 -23.39 -7.00
CA ALA A 75 13.46 -23.64 -7.64
C ALA A 75 14.64 -23.00 -6.87
N PRO A 76 15.81 -23.66 -6.83
CA PRO A 76 16.96 -23.21 -6.05
C PRO A 76 17.66 -22.01 -6.71
N LYS A 77 17.06 -20.82 -6.59
CA LYS A 77 17.50 -19.58 -7.23
C LYS A 77 18.00 -18.51 -6.25
N PHE A 78 17.72 -18.65 -4.95
CA PHE A 78 17.90 -17.58 -3.97
C PHE A 78 19.09 -17.82 -3.03
N ASP A 79 19.75 -16.74 -2.57
CA ASP A 79 20.76 -16.79 -1.52
C ASP A 79 20.16 -17.02 -0.14
N SER A 80 18.90 -16.60 0.05
CA SER A 80 18.08 -16.95 1.21
C SER A 80 16.59 -16.90 0.85
N ILE A 81 15.80 -17.75 1.50
CA ILE A 81 14.34 -17.84 1.35
C ILE A 81 13.71 -18.02 2.72
N SER A 82 12.65 -17.26 2.98
CA SER A 82 11.81 -17.41 4.18
C SER A 82 10.72 -18.47 3.94
N TRP A 83 9.95 -18.83 4.97
CA TRP A 83 8.87 -19.82 4.87
C TRP A 83 7.49 -19.15 4.83
N PHE A 84 6.56 -19.73 4.06
CA PHE A 84 5.16 -19.31 3.96
C PHE A 84 4.38 -19.82 5.17
N LYS A 85 4.58 -19.21 6.33
CA LYS A 85 3.89 -19.59 7.55
C LYS A 85 2.39 -19.35 7.38
N ASP A 86 1.54 -20.28 7.85
CA ASP A 86 0.07 -20.14 7.86
C ASP A 86 -0.54 -19.70 6.52
N MET A 87 0.03 -20.17 5.40
CA MET A 87 -0.39 -19.78 4.04
C MET A 87 -0.28 -18.28 3.74
N GLU A 88 0.70 -17.58 4.34
CA GLU A 88 1.03 -16.20 3.99
C GLU A 88 1.11 -16.01 2.46
N PRO A 89 0.57 -14.89 1.92
CA PRO A 89 0.43 -14.71 0.47
C PRO A 89 1.76 -14.54 -0.26
N PHE A 90 2.82 -14.17 0.47
CA PHE A 90 4.16 -14.02 -0.06
C PHE A 90 5.22 -14.11 1.04
N VAL A 91 6.47 -14.31 0.64
CA VAL A 91 7.64 -14.28 1.53
C VAL A 91 8.74 -13.40 0.94
N ILE A 92 9.68 -12.99 1.79
CA ILE A 92 10.86 -12.25 1.36
C ILE A 92 11.99 -13.23 1.02
N VAL A 93 12.57 -13.02 -0.16
CA VAL A 93 13.77 -13.73 -0.65
C VAL A 93 14.92 -12.76 -0.87
N LYS A 94 16.14 -13.31 -0.93
CA LYS A 94 17.35 -12.55 -1.26
C LYS A 94 18.11 -13.23 -2.38
N ASN A 95 18.60 -12.44 -3.33
CA ASN A 95 19.52 -12.91 -4.36
C ASN A 95 20.49 -11.78 -4.74
N ASN A 96 21.78 -12.09 -4.84
CA ASN A 96 22.83 -11.13 -5.23
C ASN A 96 22.80 -9.84 -4.38
N LYS A 97 22.64 -10.00 -3.06
CA LYS A 97 22.54 -8.91 -2.06
C LYS A 97 21.27 -8.04 -2.15
N LYS A 98 20.38 -8.29 -3.10
CA LYS A 98 19.09 -7.61 -3.24
C LYS A 98 17.95 -8.48 -2.74
N TYR A 99 16.86 -7.85 -2.33
CA TYR A 99 15.67 -8.48 -1.81
C TYR A 99 14.56 -8.47 -2.86
N GLY A 100 13.72 -9.50 -2.83
CA GLY A 100 12.55 -9.65 -3.67
C GLY A 100 11.37 -10.23 -2.90
N ILE A 101 10.20 -10.12 -3.49
CA ILE A 101 8.94 -10.66 -2.97
C ILE A 101 8.62 -11.91 -3.79
N LEU A 102 8.55 -13.07 -3.13
CA LEU A 102 8.14 -14.33 -3.73
C LEU A 102 6.70 -14.62 -3.30
N LEU A 103 5.77 -14.59 -4.25
CA LEU A 103 4.37 -14.96 -4.03
C LEU A 103 4.26 -16.44 -3.63
N ASN A 104 3.17 -16.80 -2.95
CA ASN A 104 2.92 -18.16 -2.53
C ASN A 104 2.78 -19.09 -3.76
N PRO A 105 3.71 -20.06 -3.97
CA PRO A 105 3.71 -20.90 -5.17
C PRO A 105 2.54 -21.90 -5.22
N TYR A 106 1.85 -22.14 -4.09
CA TYR A 106 0.62 -22.94 -4.08
C TYR A 106 -0.55 -22.22 -4.72
N GLU A 107 -0.58 -20.89 -4.63
CA GLU A 107 -1.62 -20.06 -5.23
C GLU A 107 -1.21 -19.56 -6.61
N ILE A 108 0.09 -19.29 -6.80
CA ILE A 108 0.65 -18.66 -8.00
C ILE A 108 1.72 -19.57 -8.62
N PRO A 109 1.36 -20.42 -9.62
CA PRO A 109 2.27 -21.43 -10.17
C PRO A 109 3.58 -20.88 -10.76
N ASN A 110 3.59 -19.62 -11.21
CA ASN A 110 4.75 -18.93 -11.78
C ASN A 110 5.40 -17.92 -10.81
N ALA A 111 5.17 -18.05 -9.50
CA ALA A 111 5.67 -17.11 -8.48
C ALA A 111 7.19 -16.90 -8.57
N VAL A 112 7.95 -17.98 -8.82
CA VAL A 112 9.40 -17.94 -8.90
C VAL A 112 9.88 -17.12 -10.09
N GLU A 113 9.22 -17.25 -11.24
CA GLU A 113 9.53 -16.50 -12.48
C GLU A 113 9.19 -15.01 -12.34
N ARG A 114 8.16 -14.70 -11.54
CA ARG A 114 7.75 -13.31 -11.24
C ARG A 114 8.64 -12.60 -10.23
N THR A 115 9.46 -13.36 -9.50
CA THR A 115 10.23 -12.81 -8.37
C THR A 115 11.46 -12.03 -8.85
N ASN A 116 11.44 -10.71 -8.67
CA ASN A 116 12.56 -9.84 -8.97
C ASN A 116 13.25 -9.36 -7.68
N CYS A 117 14.51 -9.73 -7.51
CA CYS A 117 15.34 -9.25 -6.39
C CYS A 117 16.03 -7.92 -6.76
N ILE A 118 15.31 -6.80 -6.62
CA ILE A 118 15.81 -5.47 -7.01
C ILE A 118 15.93 -4.49 -5.84
N TYR A 119 15.37 -4.82 -4.67
CA TYR A 119 15.26 -3.92 -3.53
C TYR A 119 16.49 -4.00 -2.62
N ASP A 120 16.89 -2.88 -2.02
CA ASP A 120 17.97 -2.84 -1.02
C ASP A 120 17.53 -3.44 0.31
N ALA A 121 16.26 -3.28 0.66
CA ALA A 121 15.60 -3.87 1.81
C ALA A 121 14.08 -3.94 1.56
N ILE A 122 13.41 -4.85 2.26
CA ILE A 122 11.95 -4.94 2.28
C ILE A 122 11.51 -5.06 3.73
N LYS A 123 10.48 -4.30 4.12
CA LYS A 123 9.80 -4.41 5.40
C LYS A 123 8.32 -4.68 5.12
N VAL A 124 7.79 -5.73 5.72
CA VAL A 124 6.36 -6.05 5.65
C VAL A 124 5.68 -5.46 6.88
N LYS A 125 4.55 -4.79 6.67
CA LYS A 125 3.71 -4.24 7.73
C LYS A 125 2.28 -4.72 7.52
N GLU A 126 1.69 -5.29 8.57
CA GLU A 126 0.29 -5.70 8.55
C GLU A 126 -0.55 -4.65 9.28
N VAL A 127 -1.64 -4.19 8.65
CA VAL A 127 -2.61 -3.27 9.24
C VAL A 127 -4.00 -3.71 8.80
N ASP A 128 -4.90 -3.94 9.76
CA ASP A 128 -6.29 -4.36 9.51
C ASP A 128 -6.41 -5.57 8.57
N GLY A 129 -5.52 -6.56 8.73
CA GLY A 129 -5.47 -7.77 7.91
C GLY A 129 -4.92 -7.57 6.49
N LYS A 130 -4.42 -6.37 6.15
CA LYS A 130 -3.76 -6.07 4.87
C LYS A 130 -2.24 -6.06 5.04
N TYR A 131 -1.54 -6.69 4.10
CA TYR A 131 -0.08 -6.69 4.04
C TYR A 131 0.44 -5.58 3.13
N TYR A 132 1.35 -4.75 3.66
CA TYR A 132 2.02 -3.67 2.94
C TYR A 132 3.51 -3.98 2.81
N ALA A 133 4.01 -3.97 1.57
CA ALA A 133 5.41 -4.20 1.26
C ALA A 133 6.16 -2.88 1.09
N LEU A 134 6.76 -2.40 2.18
CA LEU A 134 7.62 -1.23 2.15
C LEU A 134 8.97 -1.63 1.58
N VAL A 135 9.42 -0.94 0.54
CA VAL A 135 10.65 -1.28 -0.16
C VAL A 135 11.64 -0.15 -0.11
N LYS A 136 12.92 -0.50 0.01
CA LYS A 136 14.03 0.45 -0.05
C LYS A 136 14.72 0.35 -1.41
N GLN A 137 14.89 1.47 -2.09
CA GLN A 137 15.71 1.60 -3.30
C GLN A 137 16.46 2.93 -3.27
N ASN A 138 17.74 2.90 -3.60
CA ASN A 138 18.59 4.11 -3.64
C ASN A 138 18.51 4.89 -2.32
N GLU A 139 18.64 4.17 -1.21
CA GLU A 139 18.61 4.69 0.16
C GLU A 139 17.24 5.22 0.64
N LYS A 140 16.23 5.31 -0.21
CA LYS A 140 14.89 5.81 0.13
C LYS A 140 13.85 4.69 0.19
N TRP A 141 12.83 4.89 1.01
CA TRP A 141 11.70 4.00 1.19
C TRP A 141 10.49 4.46 0.39
N GLY A 142 9.76 3.47 -0.14
CA GLY A 142 8.49 3.61 -0.83
C GLY A 142 7.60 2.41 -0.53
N LEU A 143 6.54 2.25 -1.32
CA LEU A 143 5.55 1.18 -1.17
C LEU A 143 5.27 0.58 -2.54
N VAL A 144 5.24 -0.75 -2.59
CA VAL A 144 4.82 -1.49 -3.78
C VAL A 144 3.60 -2.35 -3.46
N ASP A 145 2.75 -2.51 -4.47
CA ASP A 145 1.81 -3.60 -4.53
C ASP A 145 2.61 -4.89 -4.70
N TRP A 146 2.61 -5.73 -3.66
CA TRP A 146 3.38 -6.98 -3.64
C TRP A 146 2.84 -8.02 -4.62
N PHE A 147 1.56 -7.92 -5.00
CA PHE A 147 0.93 -8.84 -5.93
C PHE A 147 1.15 -8.39 -7.38
N GLU A 148 0.94 -7.12 -7.68
CA GLU A 148 0.99 -6.59 -9.05
C GLU A 148 2.36 -6.00 -9.45
N ASP A 149 3.31 -5.91 -8.51
CA ASP A 149 4.63 -5.26 -8.66
C ASP A 149 4.52 -3.80 -9.15
N VAL A 150 3.50 -3.09 -8.66
CA VAL A 150 3.26 -1.68 -8.99
C VAL A 150 3.81 -0.79 -7.88
N VAL A 151 4.63 0.20 -8.23
CA VAL A 151 5.09 1.22 -7.26
C VAL A 151 3.94 2.16 -6.91
N LEU A 152 3.34 1.92 -5.73
CA LEU A 152 2.25 2.75 -5.20
C LEU A 152 2.77 4.09 -4.69
N VAL A 153 3.86 4.06 -3.93
CA VAL A 153 4.55 5.24 -3.41
C VAL A 153 6.01 5.20 -3.87
N ASP A 154 6.44 6.25 -4.57
CA ASP A 154 7.82 6.32 -5.05
C ASP A 154 8.81 6.30 -3.87
N PRO A 155 9.94 5.58 -3.98
CA PRO A 155 11.00 5.60 -2.97
C PRO A 155 11.59 7.00 -2.76
N THR A 156 11.04 7.73 -1.80
CA THR A 156 11.38 9.15 -1.54
C THR A 156 11.51 9.47 -0.05
N PHE A 157 11.14 8.54 0.84
CA PHE A 157 11.14 8.72 2.29
C PHE A 157 12.43 8.20 2.91
N ASP A 158 12.93 8.85 3.97
CA ASP A 158 14.14 8.42 4.67
C ASP A 158 13.88 7.22 5.58
N ASN A 159 12.70 7.16 6.20
CA ASN A 159 12.29 6.08 7.08
C ASN A 159 11.05 5.35 6.54
N PRO A 160 10.91 4.04 6.80
CA PRO A 160 9.75 3.28 6.35
C PRO A 160 8.46 3.73 7.05
N GLU A 161 8.52 4.20 8.30
CA GLU A 161 7.32 4.66 9.03
C GLU A 161 6.71 5.95 8.48
N ASP A 162 7.48 6.72 7.70
CA ASP A 162 7.01 7.95 7.06
C ASP A 162 6.28 7.67 5.73
N VAL A 163 6.36 6.44 5.21
CA VAL A 163 5.73 6.06 3.94
C VAL A 163 4.22 5.90 4.17
N PRO A 164 3.37 6.65 3.45
CA PRO A 164 1.93 6.47 3.55
C PRO A 164 1.53 5.10 3.03
N LEU A 165 0.66 4.42 3.79
CA LEU A 165 0.09 3.16 3.39
C LEU A 165 -1.04 3.43 2.41
N VAL A 166 -0.80 3.07 1.15
CA VAL A 166 -1.77 3.18 0.05
C VAL A 166 -2.15 1.77 -0.37
N TRP A 167 -3.46 1.56 -0.56
CA TRP A 167 -3.99 0.33 -1.11
C TRP A 167 -4.69 0.62 -2.43
N ILE A 168 -4.57 -0.30 -3.38
CA ILE A 168 -5.34 -0.27 -4.62
C ILE A 168 -6.04 -1.61 -4.78
N GLU A 169 -7.28 -1.56 -5.27
CA GLU A 169 -7.97 -2.76 -5.69
C GLU A 169 -7.49 -3.17 -7.08
N GLY A 170 -7.49 -4.47 -7.38
CA GLY A 170 -6.99 -4.99 -8.66
C GLY A 170 -7.68 -4.36 -9.89
N TRP A 171 -8.98 -4.05 -9.80
CA TRP A 171 -9.73 -3.39 -10.86
C TRP A 171 -9.27 -1.94 -11.13
N ALA A 172 -8.66 -1.27 -10.15
CA ALA A 172 -8.22 0.12 -10.24
C ALA A 172 -6.76 0.26 -10.70
N LYS A 173 -6.04 -0.84 -10.90
CA LYS A 173 -4.60 -0.86 -11.23
C LYS A 173 -4.25 -0.01 -12.46
N ASP A 174 -4.90 -0.27 -13.59
CA ASP A 174 -4.53 0.39 -14.84
C ASP A 174 -4.82 1.89 -14.80
N MET A 175 -5.98 2.25 -14.21
CA MET A 175 -6.32 3.64 -13.88
C MET A 175 -5.27 4.29 -12.98
N PHE A 176 -4.84 3.62 -11.92
CA PHE A 176 -3.84 4.12 -10.98
C PHE A 176 -2.52 4.41 -11.70
N VAL A 177 -2.02 3.44 -12.47
CA VAL A 177 -0.75 3.55 -13.20
C VAL A 177 -0.82 4.67 -14.23
N ALA A 178 -1.89 4.72 -15.04
CA ALA A 178 -2.09 5.76 -16.05
C ALA A 178 -2.17 7.15 -15.42
N SER A 179 -2.96 7.30 -14.35
CA SER A 179 -3.15 8.57 -13.64
C SER A 179 -1.87 9.06 -12.97
N LYS A 180 -1.18 8.19 -12.23
CA LYS A 180 0.09 8.52 -11.55
C LYS A 180 1.15 8.97 -12.56
N LYS A 181 1.24 8.30 -13.72
CA LYS A 181 2.13 8.68 -14.82
C LYS A 181 1.74 10.03 -15.44
N LYS A 182 0.47 10.22 -15.82
CA LYS A 182 -0.04 11.44 -16.48
C LYS A 182 0.16 12.67 -15.60
N LEU A 183 -0.06 12.52 -14.29
CA LEU A 183 0.10 13.59 -13.30
C LEU A 183 1.55 13.77 -12.82
N LYS A 184 2.49 12.92 -13.24
CA LYS A 184 3.87 12.88 -12.70
C LYS A 184 3.87 12.86 -11.18
N ALA A 185 2.98 12.06 -10.60
CA ALA A 185 2.77 12.01 -9.16
C ALA A 185 3.73 11.00 -8.50
N ASP A 186 4.22 11.33 -7.30
CA ASP A 186 4.97 10.39 -6.47
C ASP A 186 4.08 9.58 -5.52
N ILE A 187 2.88 10.10 -5.22
CA ILE A 187 1.86 9.48 -4.39
C ILE A 187 0.48 9.73 -5.02
N LEU A 188 -0.36 8.70 -5.02
CA LEU A 188 -1.77 8.77 -5.36
C LEU A 188 -2.57 8.01 -4.30
N ILE A 189 -3.67 8.58 -3.80
CA ILE A 189 -4.52 8.01 -2.75
C ILE A 189 -5.97 8.11 -3.20
N PHE A 190 -6.66 6.98 -3.36
CA PHE A 190 -8.09 6.96 -3.68
C PHE A 190 -8.96 7.43 -2.52
N ASP A 191 -10.13 7.97 -2.86
CA ASP A 191 -11.21 8.15 -1.91
C ASP A 191 -11.89 6.80 -1.66
N GLU A 192 -11.69 6.23 -0.47
CA GLU A 192 -12.26 4.92 -0.11
C GLU A 192 -13.78 4.96 0.07
N GLY A 193 -14.40 6.16 0.19
CA GLY A 193 -15.81 6.30 0.55
C GLY A 193 -16.81 6.13 -0.59
N ASN A 194 -16.44 6.43 -1.84
CA ASN A 194 -17.41 6.61 -2.93
C ASN A 194 -17.21 5.69 -4.15
N GLY A 195 -16.04 5.07 -4.34
CA GLY A 195 -15.77 4.15 -5.46
C GLY A 195 -15.94 4.78 -6.86
N ASP A 196 -16.01 6.10 -6.96
CA ASP A 196 -16.30 6.88 -8.17
C ASP A 196 -15.03 7.37 -8.88
N GLY A 197 -13.89 6.75 -8.56
CA GLY A 197 -12.60 7.06 -9.17
C GLY A 197 -11.99 8.38 -8.73
N VAL A 198 -12.47 8.97 -7.63
CA VAL A 198 -11.88 10.17 -7.02
C VAL A 198 -10.61 9.81 -6.27
N PHE A 199 -9.57 10.63 -6.42
CA PHE A 199 -8.32 10.47 -5.71
C PHE A 199 -7.59 11.79 -5.51
N LYS A 200 -6.64 11.79 -4.57
CA LYS A 200 -5.64 12.85 -4.42
C LYS A 200 -4.33 12.38 -4.99
N ALA A 201 -3.59 13.26 -5.64
CA ALA A 201 -2.24 12.97 -6.09
C ALA A 201 -1.29 14.11 -5.71
N ARG A 202 -0.08 13.72 -5.30
CA ARG A 202 1.00 14.64 -4.96
C ARG A 202 1.95 14.77 -6.14
N ASP A 203 2.11 15.98 -6.63
CA ASP A 203 3.07 16.27 -7.70
C ASP A 203 4.50 16.00 -7.22
N LYS A 204 5.26 15.22 -8.00
CA LYS A 204 6.59 14.74 -7.61
C LYS A 204 7.61 15.87 -7.44
N THR A 205 7.45 16.99 -8.13
CA THR A 205 8.43 18.08 -8.17
C THR A 205 8.14 19.11 -7.09
N THR A 206 6.91 19.60 -7.04
CA THR A 206 6.45 20.67 -6.16
C THR A 206 6.02 20.15 -4.79
N LYS A 207 5.76 18.84 -4.67
CA LYS A 207 5.21 18.18 -3.47
C LYS A 207 3.83 18.70 -3.07
N LYS A 208 3.14 19.41 -3.97
CA LYS A 208 1.79 19.91 -3.76
C LYS A 208 0.74 18.86 -4.14
N TRP A 209 -0.37 18.88 -3.43
CA TRP A 209 -1.51 17.99 -3.61
C TRP A 209 -2.60 18.64 -4.46
N GLY A 210 -3.14 17.86 -5.38
CA GLY A 210 -4.36 18.13 -6.12
C GLY A 210 -5.35 16.97 -5.98
N MET A 211 -6.60 17.21 -6.36
CA MET A 211 -7.66 16.22 -6.39
C MET A 211 -8.17 16.03 -7.81
N TYR A 212 -8.42 14.79 -8.18
CA TYR A 212 -8.73 14.39 -9.53
C TYR A 212 -9.80 13.29 -9.49
N GLN A 213 -10.44 13.09 -10.63
CA GLN A 213 -11.32 11.97 -10.88
C GLN A 213 -10.94 11.31 -12.19
N SER A 214 -10.88 9.99 -12.20
CA SER A 214 -10.65 9.18 -13.39
C SER A 214 -11.63 8.02 -13.39
N LEU A 215 -12.22 7.70 -14.54
CA LEU A 215 -13.06 6.51 -14.72
C LEU A 215 -12.43 5.50 -15.70
N GLY A 216 -11.20 5.75 -16.14
CA GLY A 216 -10.46 4.89 -17.06
C GLY A 216 -9.13 5.53 -17.46
N GLU A 217 -8.30 4.80 -18.21
CA GLU A 217 -6.92 5.23 -18.53
C GLU A 217 -6.82 6.58 -19.28
N ASN A 218 -7.84 6.93 -20.07
CA ASN A 218 -7.84 8.13 -20.91
C ASN A 218 -8.53 9.33 -20.25
N ASP A 219 -9.36 9.09 -19.23
CA ASP A 219 -10.21 10.10 -18.61
C ASP A 219 -9.55 10.62 -17.33
N LEU A 220 -9.24 11.91 -17.29
CA LEU A 220 -8.71 12.54 -16.09
C LEU A 220 -9.22 13.96 -15.96
N THR A 221 -10.10 14.16 -14.98
CA THR A 221 -10.65 15.46 -14.63
C THR A 221 -9.91 16.02 -13.42
N THR A 222 -9.47 17.28 -13.52
CA THR A 222 -8.91 18.00 -12.37
C THR A 222 -10.04 18.63 -11.58
N LEU A 223 -10.24 18.20 -10.33
CA LEU A 223 -11.23 18.75 -9.42
C LEU A 223 -10.66 19.89 -8.57
N ILE A 224 -9.42 19.72 -8.12
CA ILE A 224 -8.63 20.72 -7.39
C ILE A 224 -7.19 20.69 -7.93
N PRO A 225 -6.63 21.80 -8.42
CA PRO A 225 -5.27 21.82 -8.97
C PRO A 225 -4.21 21.57 -7.86
N ALA A 226 -3.08 20.96 -8.24
CA ALA A 226 -1.97 20.66 -7.33
C ALA A 226 -1.21 21.90 -6.84
N LYS A 227 -1.77 22.63 -5.87
CA LYS A 227 -1.23 23.89 -5.33
C LYS A 227 -1.14 23.94 -3.80
N TYR A 228 -1.58 22.88 -3.12
CA TYR A 228 -1.77 22.86 -1.67
C TYR A 228 -0.80 21.89 -0.98
N ASP A 229 -0.42 22.15 0.26
CA ASP A 229 0.41 21.23 1.06
C ASP A 229 -0.37 19.98 1.50
N SER A 230 -1.68 20.11 1.66
CA SER A 230 -2.59 18.98 1.84
C SER A 230 -4.03 19.40 1.52
N ILE A 231 -4.89 18.42 1.28
CA ILE A 231 -6.31 18.63 0.95
C ILE A 231 -7.16 17.55 1.63
N ARG A 232 -8.37 17.90 2.08
CA ARG A 232 -9.39 16.91 2.49
C ARG A 232 -10.16 16.42 1.25
N PHE A 233 -10.75 15.24 1.32
CA PHE A 233 -11.69 14.80 0.27
C PHE A 233 -12.96 15.65 0.35
N PHE A 234 -13.73 15.72 -0.73
CA PHE A 234 -15.07 16.30 -0.63
C PHE A 234 -15.93 15.39 0.25
N GLY A 235 -16.65 15.97 1.22
CA GLY A 235 -17.69 15.21 1.92
C GLY A 235 -18.85 14.89 0.97
N TYR A 236 -19.66 13.88 1.33
CA TYR A 236 -20.86 13.52 0.57
C TYR A 236 -21.77 14.74 0.34
N ASN A 237 -22.06 15.06 -0.93
CA ASN A 237 -22.81 16.26 -1.35
C ASN A 237 -22.28 17.60 -0.79
N SER A 238 -21.03 17.64 -0.33
CA SER A 238 -20.43 18.86 0.23
C SER A 238 -20.21 19.90 -0.85
N LYS A 239 -20.52 21.16 -0.53
CA LYS A 239 -20.32 22.31 -1.41
C LYS A 239 -18.86 22.76 -1.48
N TYR A 240 -18.03 22.37 -0.52
CA TYR A 240 -16.60 22.68 -0.50
C TYR A 240 -15.81 21.64 0.29
N THR A 241 -14.49 21.73 0.24
CA THR A 241 -13.59 21.00 1.13
C THR A 241 -12.44 21.89 1.60
N ALA A 242 -11.82 21.49 2.71
CA ALA A 242 -10.68 22.20 3.27
C ALA A 242 -9.39 21.88 2.49
N VAL A 243 -8.65 22.94 2.19
CA VAL A 243 -7.32 22.88 1.57
C VAL A 243 -6.33 23.63 2.43
N TYR A 244 -5.10 23.14 2.53
CA TYR A 244 -4.08 23.67 3.44
C TYR A 244 -2.86 24.11 2.65
N ASN A 245 -2.31 25.27 3.00
CA ASN A 245 -1.08 25.77 2.41
C ASN A 245 -0.34 26.59 3.46
N LYS A 246 0.97 26.34 3.62
CA LYS A 246 1.86 26.97 4.61
C LYS A 246 1.28 26.94 6.04
N GLY A 247 0.70 25.82 6.42
CA GLY A 247 0.10 25.61 7.76
C GLY A 247 -1.22 26.37 8.00
N LYS A 248 -1.80 27.00 6.98
CA LYS A 248 -3.09 27.71 7.07
C LYS A 248 -4.16 27.01 6.24
N VAL A 249 -5.41 27.08 6.68
CA VAL A 249 -6.58 26.45 6.05
C VAL A 249 -7.39 27.46 5.24
N GLY A 250 -7.91 26.99 4.10
CA GLY A 250 -8.88 27.67 3.25
C GLY A 250 -9.92 26.69 2.73
N MET A 251 -10.87 27.16 1.92
CA MET A 251 -11.96 26.34 1.38
C MET A 251 -11.96 26.39 -0.13
N HIS A 252 -11.95 25.23 -0.75
CA HIS A 252 -12.12 25.07 -2.18
C HIS A 252 -13.52 24.57 -2.48
N LEU A 253 -14.23 25.26 -3.35
CA LEU A 253 -15.56 24.87 -3.80
C LEU A 253 -15.51 23.52 -4.53
N SER A 254 -16.57 22.74 -4.37
CA SER A 254 -16.72 21.43 -4.99
C SER A 254 -16.95 21.55 -6.48
N TYR A 255 -16.14 20.83 -7.26
CA TYR A 255 -16.31 20.75 -8.72
C TYR A 255 -17.72 20.26 -9.09
N TRP A 256 -18.28 19.28 -8.39
CA TRP A 256 -19.62 18.78 -8.74
C TRP A 256 -20.76 19.74 -8.40
N SER A 257 -20.53 20.71 -7.51
CA SER A 257 -21.53 21.74 -7.20
C SER A 257 -21.41 22.98 -8.07
N TYR A 258 -20.20 23.28 -8.56
CA TYR A 258 -19.91 24.57 -9.22
C TYR A 258 -19.20 24.45 -10.58
N ASN A 259 -18.91 23.24 -11.05
CA ASN A 259 -18.21 22.94 -12.29
C ASN A 259 -16.94 23.80 -12.48
N ASP A 260 -16.86 24.52 -13.60
CA ASP A 260 -15.78 25.43 -13.97
C ASP A 260 -15.68 26.68 -13.05
N LYS A 261 -16.75 27.02 -12.32
CA LYS A 261 -16.74 28.07 -11.30
C LYS A 261 -16.10 27.59 -9.98
N ALA A 262 -15.77 26.32 -9.83
CA ALA A 262 -15.12 25.79 -8.63
C ALA A 262 -13.72 26.40 -8.45
N LYS A 263 -13.49 27.00 -7.28
CA LYS A 263 -12.27 27.73 -6.96
C LYS A 263 -11.99 27.72 -5.46
N LEU A 264 -10.81 28.20 -5.08
CA LEU A 264 -10.55 28.63 -3.71
C LEU A 264 -11.45 29.83 -3.39
N SER A 265 -12.53 29.61 -2.63
CA SER A 265 -13.45 30.67 -2.21
C SER A 265 -12.95 31.36 -0.94
N VAL A 266 -12.44 30.59 0.01
CA VAL A 266 -11.85 31.10 1.26
C VAL A 266 -10.33 30.91 1.18
N PRO A 267 -9.52 31.97 1.26
CA PRO A 267 -8.07 31.85 1.14
C PRO A 267 -7.44 31.09 2.33
N CYS A 268 -6.28 30.46 2.09
CA CYS A 268 -5.49 29.78 3.12
C CYS A 268 -4.76 30.80 4.02
N ILE A 269 -5.50 31.50 4.89
CA ILE A 269 -4.98 32.46 5.86
C ILE A 269 -5.41 32.15 7.30
N TYR A 270 -6.29 31.17 7.49
CA TYR A 270 -6.87 30.81 8.77
C TYR A 270 -6.11 29.67 9.44
N GLU A 271 -6.20 29.56 10.75
CA GLU A 271 -5.52 28.55 11.56
C GLU A 271 -6.36 27.27 11.65
N GLU A 272 -7.66 27.43 11.89
CA GLU A 272 -8.60 26.36 12.15
C GLU A 272 -9.97 26.70 11.54
N TYR A 273 -10.84 25.71 11.43
CA TYR A 273 -12.21 25.89 10.98
C TYR A 273 -13.18 24.92 11.65
N LYS A 274 -14.45 25.31 11.72
CA LYS A 274 -15.55 24.44 12.15
C LYS A 274 -16.82 24.75 11.35
N ASN A 275 -17.49 23.68 10.93
CA ASN A 275 -18.78 23.75 10.28
C ASN A 275 -19.89 23.69 11.34
N PHE A 276 -20.92 24.50 11.15
CA PHE A 276 -22.13 24.51 11.97
C PHE A 276 -23.36 24.35 11.10
N ASP A 277 -24.37 23.67 11.61
CA ASP A 277 -25.72 23.71 11.10
C ASP A 277 -26.49 24.79 11.88
N ALA A 278 -26.91 25.84 11.19
CA ALA A 278 -27.76 26.88 11.73
C ALA A 278 -29.08 26.87 10.96
N ASP A 279 -30.10 26.24 11.55
CA ASP A 279 -31.44 26.08 10.98
C ASP A 279 -31.48 25.43 9.59
N GLY A 280 -30.70 24.36 9.40
CA GLY A 280 -30.57 23.61 8.15
C GLY A 280 -29.60 24.24 7.15
N VAL A 281 -28.90 25.31 7.53
CA VAL A 281 -27.96 26.03 6.67
C VAL A 281 -26.54 25.83 7.19
N LEU A 282 -25.67 25.29 6.34
CA LEU A 282 -24.25 25.13 6.65
C LEU A 282 -23.55 26.49 6.78
N LYS A 283 -22.98 26.75 7.96
CA LYS A 283 -22.20 27.95 8.31
C LYS A 283 -20.76 27.58 8.61
N LEU A 284 -19.85 28.50 8.33
CA LEU A 284 -18.41 28.29 8.50
C LEU A 284 -17.83 29.29 9.51
N ALA A 285 -17.34 28.77 10.63
CA ALA A 285 -16.50 29.51 11.56
C ALA A 285 -15.03 29.22 11.25
N MET A 286 -14.21 30.26 11.25
CA MET A 286 -12.78 30.17 11.02
C MET A 286 -12.02 30.82 12.17
N LYS A 287 -10.78 30.41 12.41
CA LYS A 287 -9.89 31.01 13.39
C LYS A 287 -8.77 31.79 12.71
N LYS A 288 -8.54 33.03 13.12
CA LYS A 288 -7.52 33.95 12.59
C LYS A 288 -6.89 34.69 13.76
N ASP A 289 -5.56 34.67 13.84
CA ASP A 289 -4.79 35.31 14.92
C ASP A 289 -5.28 34.89 16.32
N GLY A 290 -5.59 33.60 16.49
CA GLY A 290 -6.07 33.02 17.74
C GLY A 290 -7.55 33.25 18.05
N LYS A 291 -8.29 34.06 17.26
CA LYS A 291 -9.71 34.38 17.49
C LYS A 291 -10.63 33.77 16.45
N TRP A 292 -11.87 33.49 16.82
CA TRP A 292 -12.91 32.96 15.95
C TRP A 292 -13.76 34.06 15.33
N GLY A 293 -14.23 33.81 14.11
CA GLY A 293 -15.17 34.65 13.37
C GLY A 293 -15.92 33.85 12.31
N TRP A 294 -17.04 34.38 11.85
CA TRP A 294 -17.84 33.81 10.77
C TRP A 294 -17.31 34.21 9.41
N VAL A 295 -17.26 33.25 8.48
CA VAL A 295 -16.87 33.47 7.09
C VAL A 295 -17.93 32.87 6.19
N ASN A 296 -18.34 33.62 5.17
CA ASN A 296 -19.15 33.09 4.10
C ASN A 296 -18.32 32.10 3.26
N TRP A 297 -18.65 30.82 3.31
CA TRP A 297 -17.84 29.79 2.67
C TRP A 297 -17.85 29.84 1.14
N LEU A 298 -18.87 30.49 0.55
CA LEU A 298 -19.01 30.63 -0.90
C LEU A 298 -18.14 31.77 -1.45
N THR A 299 -18.06 32.88 -0.72
CA THR A 299 -17.42 34.12 -1.20
C THR A 299 -16.08 34.42 -0.53
N GLY A 300 -15.81 33.84 0.64
CA GLY A 300 -14.65 34.17 1.47
C GLY A 300 -14.81 35.43 2.31
N LYS A 301 -15.96 36.10 2.24
CA LYS A 301 -16.23 37.32 3.01
C LYS A 301 -16.28 37.00 4.50
N GLU A 302 -15.53 37.77 5.30
CA GLU A 302 -15.65 37.77 6.76
C GLU A 302 -16.99 38.41 7.13
N GLU A 303 -17.87 37.63 7.78
CA GLU A 303 -19.23 38.04 8.16
C GLU A 303 -19.32 38.46 9.64
N SER A 304 -18.24 38.30 10.39
CA SER A 304 -18.08 38.87 11.73
C SER A 304 -16.63 39.28 11.98
N GLU A 305 -16.42 40.08 13.02
CA GLU A 305 -15.09 40.34 13.55
C GLU A 305 -14.48 39.05 14.14
N PHE A 306 -13.15 38.93 14.06
CA PHE A 306 -12.37 37.86 14.67
C PHE A 306 -11.92 38.28 16.07
N LYS A 307 -12.83 38.16 17.05
CA LYS A 307 -12.58 38.61 18.44
C LYS A 307 -12.95 37.61 19.52
N TYR A 308 -13.49 36.46 19.14
CA TYR A 308 -14.02 35.46 20.07
C TYR A 308 -12.92 34.44 20.42
N GLU A 309 -12.63 34.23 21.70
CA GLU A 309 -11.56 33.30 22.13
C GLU A 309 -11.91 31.85 21.82
N THR A 310 -13.18 31.51 22.03
CA THR A 310 -13.70 30.16 21.85
C THR A 310 -14.88 30.15 20.87
N LEU A 311 -15.22 28.95 20.41
CA LEU A 311 -16.40 28.73 19.59
C LEU A 311 -17.71 28.98 20.36
N ASP A 312 -17.69 28.84 21.69
CA ASP A 312 -18.87 29.05 22.55
C ASP A 312 -19.19 30.55 22.71
N ASP A 313 -18.17 31.41 22.58
CA ASP A 313 -18.33 32.87 22.61
C ASP A 313 -18.87 33.43 21.27
N LEU A 314 -18.82 32.63 20.21
CA LEU A 314 -19.18 33.06 18.85
C LEU A 314 -20.71 33.19 18.75
N PRO A 315 -21.25 34.39 18.46
CA PRO A 315 -22.70 34.61 18.43
C PRO A 315 -23.35 33.85 17.27
N TYR A 316 -24.66 33.66 17.36
CA TYR A 316 -25.42 33.02 16.29
C TYR A 316 -25.21 33.73 14.93
N PRO A 317 -24.98 32.99 13.82
CA PRO A 317 -24.65 33.55 12.51
C PRO A 317 -25.88 34.08 11.76
N TYR A 318 -26.32 35.31 12.08
CA TYR A 318 -27.48 35.95 11.46
C TYR A 318 -27.33 36.34 9.98
N TYR A 319 -26.14 36.21 9.37
CA TYR A 319 -25.94 36.54 7.96
C TYR A 319 -26.64 35.50 7.05
N LYS A 320 -27.11 35.93 5.88
CA LYS A 320 -27.64 35.00 4.86
C LYS A 320 -26.48 34.26 4.19
N GLN A 321 -26.56 32.94 4.11
CA GLN A 321 -25.57 32.13 3.37
C GLN A 321 -26.17 31.73 2.03
N ASP A 322 -25.71 32.36 0.96
CA ASP A 322 -26.03 31.89 -0.39
C ASP A 322 -25.29 30.58 -0.66
N ILE A 323 -25.97 29.68 -1.36
CA ILE A 323 -25.45 28.34 -1.66
C ILE A 323 -25.17 28.13 -3.16
N TRP A 324 -25.50 29.12 -3.98
CA TRP A 324 -25.30 29.14 -5.42
C TRP A 324 -24.58 30.41 -5.83
N ILE A 325 -23.75 30.31 -6.87
CA ILE A 325 -23.14 31.47 -7.52
C ILE A 325 -24.18 31.98 -8.51
N GLU A 326 -24.72 33.18 -8.29
CA GLU A 326 -25.60 33.85 -9.25
C GLU A 326 -24.84 34.04 -10.59
N ASP A 327 -25.56 33.89 -11.69
CA ASP A 327 -24.98 33.94 -13.06
C ASP A 327 -24.56 35.34 -13.49
#